data_AF-A0A818KQP7-F1
#
_entry.id   AF-A0A818KQP7-F1
#
_cell.length_a   1.000
_cell.length_b   1.000
_cell.length_c   1.000
_cell.angle_alpha   90.00
_cell.angle_beta   90.00
_cell.angle_gamma   90.00
#
_symmetry.space_group_name_H-M   'P 1'
#
loop_
_entity.id
_entity.type
_entity.pdbx_description
1 polymer ?
#
loop_
_entity_poly.entity_id
_entity_poly.type
_entity_poly.pdbx_seq_one_letter_code
_entity_poly.pdbx_strand_id
1 'polypeptide(L)'
;MSRSHVLISGMRGLGVEIAKNIILAGVKSVTVQDSNTVDYADLSSQYYFNESDIGKNRAEVVHHKLAELNNYVHVKFSSKRINDHLTEDKKFNIIVLTNSSLDEQIFISEYCRKCQIKFLNASTKGLFGQIFCDLGENFQVIDTNGENPLVRVVTGITHDEDGIVFMPTDVRHGFEDGSYVTFTGVQGMTEVNDREFKINTPSPFTITIGNTSQFGIYEGGGTVTEVKKPETIHFAITGKFMPIRQFLYFDAIECLPEGIYEMPKGDDIMISSKYSPILPTRKSRYYSQELVFGTDFQHRLGQAKYFIVCFILFVI
;
A
#
# COMPACT_ATOMS: atom_id res chain seq x y z
N MET A 1 12.44 -7.71 2.37
CA MET A 1 12.01 -6.72 3.39
C MET A 1 12.97 -6.65 4.59
N SER A 2 13.51 -7.78 5.07
CA SER A 2 14.45 -7.92 6.21
C SER A 2 15.78 -7.14 6.20
N ARG A 3 16.02 -6.23 5.24
CA ARG A 3 17.13 -5.25 5.27
C ARG A 3 16.69 -3.81 5.54
N SER A 4 15.39 -3.53 5.46
CA SER A 4 14.84 -2.17 5.46
C SER A 4 14.56 -1.63 6.87
N HIS A 5 15.05 -0.42 7.14
CA HIS A 5 14.77 0.35 8.35
C HIS A 5 13.67 1.40 8.06
N VAL A 6 12.59 1.42 8.85
CA VAL A 6 11.45 2.34 8.67
C VAL A 6 11.31 3.26 9.89
N LEU A 7 11.07 4.56 9.67
CA LEU A 7 10.60 5.51 10.67
C LEU A 7 9.11 5.81 10.44
N ILE A 8 8.30 5.85 11.49
CA ILE A 8 6.89 6.25 11.44
C ILE A 8 6.65 7.34 12.47
N SER A 9 6.16 8.49 12.02
CA SER A 9 5.92 9.69 12.83
C SER A 9 4.43 9.93 13.08
N GLY A 10 4.10 10.25 14.33
CA GLY A 10 2.73 10.34 14.86
C GLY A 10 2.19 8.95 15.23
N MET A 11 1.78 8.74 16.48
CA MET A 11 1.34 7.44 17.02
C MET A 11 -0.13 7.43 17.49
N ARG A 12 -0.96 8.22 16.79
CA ARG A 12 -2.43 8.12 16.81
C ARG A 12 -2.90 6.90 15.99
N GLY A 13 -4.22 6.66 15.88
CA GLY A 13 -4.80 5.48 15.21
C GLY A 13 -4.19 5.11 13.85
N LEU A 14 -4.01 6.10 12.96
CA LEU A 14 -3.39 5.89 11.64
C LEU A 14 -1.94 5.39 11.73
N GLY A 15 -1.13 5.98 12.61
CA GLY A 15 0.28 5.63 12.77
C GLY A 15 0.51 4.27 13.42
N VAL A 16 -0.34 3.88 14.40
CA VAL A 16 -0.27 2.55 15.00
C VAL A 16 -0.71 1.46 14.02
N GLU A 17 -1.71 1.71 13.16
CA GLU A 17 -2.08 0.76 12.10
C GLU A 17 -0.95 0.57 11.08
N ILE A 18 -0.35 1.67 10.59
CA ILE A 18 0.79 1.58 9.68
C ILE A 18 1.95 0.83 10.34
N ALA A 19 2.24 1.08 11.62
CA ALA A 19 3.27 0.37 12.37
C ALA A 19 2.96 -1.13 12.51
N LYS A 20 1.75 -1.49 12.96
CA LYS A 20 1.31 -2.88 13.14
C LYS A 20 1.48 -3.68 11.85
N ASN A 21 0.97 -3.17 10.72
CA ASN A 21 1.02 -3.89 9.45
C ASN A 21 2.46 -4.00 8.91
N ILE A 22 3.31 -2.97 9.07
CA ILE A 22 4.72 -3.02 8.66
C ILE A 22 5.56 -3.99 9.52
N ILE A 23 5.26 -4.11 10.82
CA ILE A 23 5.93 -5.05 11.73
C ILE A 23 5.51 -6.49 11.42
N LEU A 24 4.22 -6.76 11.21
CA LEU A 24 3.74 -8.07 10.79
C LEU A 24 4.35 -8.48 9.43
N ALA A 25 4.59 -7.53 8.52
CA ALA A 25 5.22 -7.77 7.21
C ALA A 25 6.76 -7.98 7.24
N GLY A 26 7.42 -7.97 8.40
CA GLY A 26 8.82 -8.43 8.51
C GLY A 26 9.90 -7.52 7.88
N VAL A 27 9.84 -6.21 8.14
CA VAL A 27 10.97 -5.30 7.90
C VAL A 27 12.11 -5.50 8.94
N LYS A 28 13.30 -4.94 8.73
CA LYS A 28 14.44 -5.14 9.66
C LYS A 28 14.23 -4.45 11.00
N SER A 29 13.68 -3.24 10.99
CA SER A 29 13.32 -2.49 12.20
C SER A 29 12.27 -1.44 11.91
N VAL A 30 11.44 -1.14 12.90
CA VAL A 30 10.56 0.03 12.91
C VAL A 30 10.95 0.93 14.08
N THR A 31 11.23 2.19 13.80
CA THR A 31 11.23 3.23 14.83
C THR A 31 9.88 3.93 14.78
N VAL A 32 9.17 3.98 15.91
CA VAL A 32 7.99 4.83 16.08
C VAL A 32 8.38 6.13 16.79
N GLN A 33 7.89 7.27 16.31
CA GLN A 33 8.20 8.57 16.87
C GLN A 33 6.94 9.40 17.05
N ASP A 34 6.77 9.99 18.23
CA ASP A 34 5.74 10.99 18.50
C ASP A 34 6.18 11.79 19.73
N SER A 35 6.28 13.11 19.61
CA SER A 35 6.67 13.98 20.73
C SER A 35 5.50 14.37 21.65
N ASN A 36 4.29 13.93 21.35
CA ASN A 36 3.07 14.30 22.06
C ASN A 36 2.67 13.25 23.10
N THR A 37 1.82 13.68 24.03
CA THR A 37 1.19 12.82 25.03
C THR A 37 -0.18 12.31 24.57
N VAL A 38 -0.61 11.21 25.18
CA VAL A 38 -1.96 10.63 24.99
C VAL A 38 -3.02 11.58 25.57
N ASP A 39 -4.06 11.87 24.78
CA ASP A 39 -5.29 12.57 25.19
C ASP A 39 -6.51 11.69 24.84
N TYR A 40 -7.69 11.95 25.44
CA TYR A 40 -8.93 11.17 25.21
C TYR A 40 -9.29 11.04 23.72
N ALA A 41 -9.01 12.07 22.93
CA ALA A 41 -9.19 12.09 21.47
C ALA A 41 -8.36 11.06 20.70
N ASP A 42 -7.38 10.40 21.33
CA ASP A 42 -6.60 9.32 20.72
C ASP A 42 -7.27 7.95 20.89
N LEU A 43 -7.94 7.72 22.03
CA LEU A 43 -8.57 6.44 22.39
C LEU A 43 -9.75 6.03 21.48
N SER A 44 -10.17 6.94 20.59
CA SER A 44 -11.24 6.72 19.60
C SER A 44 -10.79 5.85 18.42
N SER A 45 -9.48 5.82 18.11
CA SER A 45 -8.92 5.01 17.01
C SER A 45 -7.58 4.34 17.34
N GLN A 46 -7.01 4.64 18.51
CA GLN A 46 -5.76 4.05 18.99
C GLN A 46 -6.08 2.97 20.04
N TYR A 47 -6.03 1.71 19.62
CA TYR A 47 -6.46 0.53 20.41
C TYR A 47 -5.43 0.02 21.43
N TYR A 48 -4.23 0.60 21.49
CA TYR A 48 -3.22 0.28 22.51
C TYR A 48 -3.25 1.23 23.72
N PHE A 49 -3.88 2.40 23.62
CA PHE A 49 -4.03 3.35 24.72
C PHE A 49 -5.23 3.03 25.62
N ASN A 50 -5.03 3.22 26.93
CA ASN A 50 -6.09 3.21 27.95
C ASN A 50 -6.18 4.58 28.62
N GLU A 51 -7.23 4.81 29.41
CA GLU A 51 -7.39 6.04 30.20
C GLU A 51 -6.26 6.22 31.22
N SER A 52 -5.66 5.12 31.70
CA SER A 52 -4.45 5.11 32.55
C SER A 52 -3.17 5.56 31.85
N ASP A 53 -3.20 5.79 30.54
CA ASP A 53 -2.05 6.18 29.72
C ASP A 53 -2.08 7.67 29.31
N ILE A 54 -3.17 8.37 29.62
CA ILE A 54 -3.34 9.80 29.36
C ILE A 54 -2.24 10.60 30.05
N GLY A 55 -1.61 11.52 29.31
CA GLY A 55 -0.45 12.29 29.76
C GLY A 55 0.91 11.60 29.61
N LYS A 56 0.98 10.29 29.32
CA LYS A 56 2.24 9.60 28.95
C LYS A 56 2.58 9.86 27.47
N ASN A 57 3.83 9.63 27.06
CA ASN A 57 4.24 9.78 25.66
C ASN A 57 3.61 8.68 24.76
N ARG A 58 3.09 9.07 23.59
CA ARG A 58 2.41 8.15 22.67
C ARG A 58 3.30 7.04 22.12
N ALA A 59 4.52 7.36 21.70
CA ALA A 59 5.44 6.41 21.09
C ALA A 59 6.03 5.42 22.11
N GLU A 60 6.21 5.87 23.35
CA GLU A 60 6.60 5.04 24.51
C GLU A 60 5.51 4.00 24.85
N VAL A 61 4.24 4.44 25.02
CA VAL A 61 3.14 3.56 25.44
C VAL A 61 2.84 2.43 24.43
N VAL A 62 3.04 2.67 23.12
CA VAL A 62 2.86 1.62 22.10
C VAL A 62 4.03 0.64 22.00
N HIS A 63 5.23 1.01 22.48
CA HIS A 63 6.47 0.34 22.12
C HIS A 63 6.46 -1.16 22.40
N HIS A 64 6.08 -1.56 23.62
CA HIS A 64 6.06 -2.96 24.05
C HIS A 64 5.06 -3.79 23.22
N LYS A 65 3.83 -3.28 23.06
CA LYS A 65 2.75 -3.98 22.33
C LYS A 65 3.02 -4.10 20.83
N LEU A 66 3.76 -3.15 20.25
CA LEU A 66 4.24 -3.25 18.87
C LEU A 66 5.42 -4.24 18.74
N ALA A 67 6.30 -4.34 19.74
CA ALA A 67 7.41 -5.29 19.73
C ALA A 67 6.93 -6.76 19.83
N GLU A 68 5.86 -7.02 20.59
CA GLU A 68 5.22 -8.34 20.71
C GLU A 68 4.71 -8.91 19.37
N LEU A 69 4.37 -8.06 18.38
CA LEU A 69 3.77 -8.49 17.12
C LEU A 69 4.67 -9.37 16.26
N ASN A 70 6.00 -9.16 16.29
CA ASN A 70 6.93 -9.92 15.47
C ASN A 70 8.36 -9.86 16.03
N ASN A 71 8.79 -10.95 16.68
CA ASN A 71 10.13 -11.10 17.28
C ASN A 71 11.30 -10.94 16.28
N TYR A 72 11.06 -11.03 14.97
CA TYR A 72 12.07 -10.80 13.94
C TYR A 72 12.28 -9.32 13.58
N VAL A 73 11.42 -8.41 14.07
CA VAL A 73 11.48 -6.97 13.77
C VAL A 73 11.93 -6.19 15.00
N HIS A 74 13.06 -5.49 14.89
CA HIS A 74 13.52 -4.65 16.00
C HIS A 74 12.67 -3.37 16.11
N VAL A 75 11.74 -3.33 17.07
CA VAL A 75 10.91 -2.12 17.32
C VAL A 75 11.63 -1.20 18.31
N LYS A 76 11.69 0.10 17.98
CA LYS A 76 12.27 1.17 18.81
C LYS A 76 11.30 2.34 18.90
N PHE A 77 11.41 3.18 19.93
CA PHE A 77 10.62 4.42 20.03
C PHE A 77 11.49 5.67 20.18
N SER A 78 10.90 6.84 19.93
CA SER A 78 11.50 8.15 20.17
C SER A 78 10.43 9.17 20.58
N SER A 79 10.65 9.85 21.72
CA SER A 79 9.80 10.93 22.23
C SER A 79 10.29 12.33 21.82
N LYS A 80 11.40 12.42 21.10
CA LYS A 80 11.89 13.67 20.48
C LYS A 80 10.96 14.12 19.35
N ARG A 81 11.05 15.38 18.91
CA ARG A 81 10.47 15.80 17.62
C ARG A 81 11.21 15.11 16.47
N ILE A 82 10.57 14.97 15.31
CA ILE A 82 11.18 14.27 14.17
C ILE A 82 12.45 15.00 13.68
N ASN A 83 12.44 16.33 13.61
CA ASN A 83 13.60 17.13 13.21
C ASN A 83 14.83 16.88 14.11
N ASP A 84 14.60 16.71 15.41
CA ASP A 84 15.64 16.44 16.42
C ASP A 84 16.10 14.96 16.45
N HIS A 85 15.42 14.10 15.67
CA HIS A 85 15.70 12.67 15.58
C HIS A 85 16.38 12.28 14.25
N LEU A 86 16.13 13.03 13.17
CA LEU A 86 16.78 12.86 11.86
C LEU A 86 18.25 13.35 11.81
N THR A 87 18.75 13.92 12.91
CA THR A 87 20.16 14.28 13.12
C THR A 87 20.97 13.16 13.79
N GLU A 88 20.33 12.06 14.20
CA GLU A 88 21.03 10.85 14.68
C GLU A 88 21.49 9.99 13.48
N ASP A 89 22.62 9.28 13.58
CA ASP A 89 23.28 8.51 12.49
C ASP A 89 22.48 7.31 11.89
N LYS A 90 21.18 7.24 12.14
CA LYS A 90 20.27 6.17 11.73
C LYS A 90 19.74 6.43 10.33
N LYS A 91 20.45 5.94 9.31
CA LYS A 91 19.95 5.94 7.92
C LYS A 91 18.71 5.04 7.78
N PHE A 92 17.53 5.65 7.88
CA PHE A 92 16.26 5.02 7.50
C PHE A 92 16.22 4.82 5.98
N ASN A 93 15.50 3.79 5.52
CA ASN A 93 15.21 3.59 4.10
C ASN A 93 13.88 4.24 3.72
N ILE A 94 12.93 4.29 4.65
CA ILE A 94 11.61 4.93 4.51
C ILE A 94 11.31 5.76 5.76
N ILE A 95 10.76 6.96 5.55
CA ILE A 95 10.12 7.78 6.57
C ILE A 95 8.64 7.93 6.20
N VAL A 96 7.75 7.62 7.14
CA VAL A 96 6.29 7.81 7.01
C VAL A 96 5.85 8.87 8.00
N LEU A 97 5.21 9.95 7.54
CA LEU A 97 4.51 10.90 8.40
C LEU A 97 3.03 10.54 8.52
N THR A 98 2.44 10.81 9.69
CA THR A 98 0.99 10.73 9.87
C THR A 98 0.42 12.01 10.47
N ASN A 99 -0.58 12.58 9.80
CA ASN A 99 -1.36 13.74 10.27
C ASN A 99 -0.56 15.03 10.60
N SER A 100 0.66 15.16 10.10
CA SER A 100 1.59 16.29 10.30
C SER A 100 1.14 17.59 9.60
N SER A 101 1.77 18.73 9.95
CA SER A 101 1.56 20.00 9.26
C SER A 101 2.20 20.02 7.87
N LEU A 102 1.73 20.90 6.98
CA LEU A 102 2.29 21.05 5.64
C LEU A 102 3.78 21.45 5.68
N ASP A 103 4.17 22.34 6.61
CA ASP A 103 5.57 22.76 6.76
C ASP A 103 6.49 21.59 7.15
N GLU A 104 6.02 20.70 8.03
CA GLU A 104 6.73 19.49 8.43
C GLU A 104 6.78 18.47 7.27
N GLN A 105 5.69 18.31 6.51
CA GLN A 105 5.68 17.48 5.30
C GLN A 105 6.70 17.97 4.26
N ILE A 106 6.74 19.28 3.99
CA ILE A 106 7.70 19.88 3.05
C ILE A 106 9.14 19.66 3.53
N PHE A 107 9.46 20.08 4.77
CA PHE A 107 10.80 19.96 5.34
C PHE A 107 11.33 18.52 5.33
N ILE A 108 10.50 17.54 5.74
CA ILE A 108 10.89 16.14 5.77
C ILE A 108 10.98 15.55 4.36
N SER A 109 10.09 15.92 3.42
CA SER A 109 10.18 15.45 2.03
C SER A 109 11.47 15.93 1.35
N GLU A 110 11.90 17.18 1.60
CA GLU A 110 13.17 17.70 1.11
C GLU A 110 14.37 16.96 1.70
N TYR A 111 14.38 16.72 3.02
CA TYR A 111 15.40 15.91 3.67
C TYR A 111 15.47 14.50 3.05
N CYS A 112 14.31 13.88 2.82
CA CYS A 112 14.22 12.55 2.21
C CYS A 112 14.85 12.51 0.81
N ARG A 113 14.49 13.46 -0.08
CA ARG A 113 15.11 13.59 -1.41
C ARG A 113 16.63 13.76 -1.32
N LYS A 114 17.10 14.68 -0.48
CA LYS A 114 18.54 14.99 -0.28
C LYS A 114 19.32 13.77 0.22
N CYS A 115 18.70 12.93 1.05
CA CYS A 115 19.32 11.73 1.61
C CYS A 115 19.02 10.42 0.84
N GLN A 116 18.28 10.49 -0.28
CA GLN A 116 17.79 9.33 -1.04
C GLN A 116 16.98 8.33 -0.18
N ILE A 117 16.22 8.88 0.77
CA ILE A 117 15.26 8.16 1.62
C ILE A 117 13.88 8.30 0.98
N LYS A 118 13.07 7.25 1.07
CA LYS A 118 11.69 7.25 0.59
C LYS A 118 10.75 7.91 1.59
N PHE A 119 9.85 8.75 1.09
CA PHE A 119 8.90 9.52 1.88
C PHE A 119 7.47 9.09 1.58
N LEU A 120 6.70 8.85 2.64
CA LEU A 120 5.25 8.74 2.55
C LEU A 120 4.62 9.69 3.58
N ASN A 121 3.48 10.28 3.25
CA ASN A 121 2.63 11.00 4.17
C ASN A 121 1.22 10.42 4.09
N ALA A 122 0.58 10.22 5.24
CA ALA A 122 -0.82 9.81 5.32
C ALA A 122 -1.58 10.69 6.33
N SER A 123 -2.80 11.11 6.00
CA SER A 123 -3.62 11.95 6.88
C SER A 123 -5.08 11.51 6.88
N THR A 124 -5.74 11.70 8.01
CA THR A 124 -7.12 11.27 8.29
C THR A 124 -7.84 12.35 9.08
N LYS A 125 -8.83 13.01 8.48
CA LYS A 125 -9.59 14.14 9.06
C LYS A 125 -11.08 13.81 9.01
N GLY A 126 -11.58 13.12 10.04
CA GLY A 126 -12.95 12.58 10.03
C GLY A 126 -13.12 11.55 8.92
N LEU A 127 -14.04 11.79 8.00
CA LEU A 127 -14.32 10.94 6.83
C LEU A 127 -13.33 11.15 5.66
N PHE A 128 -12.46 12.17 5.72
CA PHE A 128 -11.50 12.49 4.66
C PHE A 128 -10.14 11.83 4.90
N GLY A 129 -9.56 11.27 3.85
CA GLY A 129 -8.24 10.65 3.80
C GLY A 129 -7.34 11.27 2.72
N GLN A 130 -6.05 11.33 3.01
CA GLN A 130 -5.01 11.70 2.04
C GLN A 130 -3.83 10.73 2.18
N ILE A 131 -3.27 10.27 1.06
CA ILE A 131 -1.97 9.61 0.98
C ILE A 131 -1.12 10.35 -0.05
N PHE A 132 0.15 10.56 0.25
CA PHE A 132 1.17 11.05 -0.67
C PHE A 132 2.41 10.18 -0.62
N CYS A 133 2.97 9.86 -1.79
CA CYS A 133 4.19 9.06 -1.93
C CYS A 133 5.24 9.79 -2.77
N ASP A 134 6.45 9.90 -2.24
CA ASP A 134 7.63 10.38 -2.97
C ASP A 134 8.80 9.44 -2.69
N LEU A 135 9.19 8.69 -3.72
CA LEU A 135 10.00 7.48 -3.57
C LEU A 135 11.32 7.56 -4.34
N GLY A 136 11.67 8.77 -4.79
CA GLY A 136 12.86 9.08 -5.57
C GLY A 136 12.68 8.93 -7.08
N GLU A 137 13.48 9.68 -7.82
CA GLU A 137 13.44 9.71 -9.30
C GLU A 137 13.84 8.37 -9.92
N ASN A 138 14.82 7.67 -9.32
CA ASN A 138 15.47 6.49 -9.89
C ASN A 138 15.16 5.21 -9.11
N PHE A 139 13.88 4.82 -9.03
CA PHE A 139 13.47 3.53 -8.47
C PHE A 139 12.87 2.61 -9.55
N GLN A 140 13.05 1.30 -9.38
CA GLN A 140 12.67 0.25 -10.34
C GLN A 140 11.69 -0.74 -9.71
N VAL A 141 10.66 -1.11 -10.46
CA VAL A 141 9.72 -2.18 -10.13
C VAL A 141 10.06 -3.40 -11.00
N ILE A 142 10.23 -4.55 -10.35
CA ILE A 142 10.57 -5.84 -10.95
C ILE A 142 9.30 -6.59 -11.38
N ASP A 143 8.17 -6.26 -10.74
CA ASP A 143 6.88 -6.95 -10.90
C ASP A 143 5.75 -5.94 -10.60
N THR A 144 4.96 -5.60 -11.61
CA THR A 144 4.00 -4.49 -11.57
C THR A 144 2.65 -4.86 -10.96
N ASN A 145 2.09 -6.02 -11.31
CA ASN A 145 0.75 -6.45 -10.87
C ASN A 145 0.79 -7.53 -9.77
N GLY A 146 1.91 -8.23 -9.60
CA GLY A 146 2.08 -9.27 -8.61
C GLY A 146 1.63 -10.66 -9.04
N GLU A 147 1.06 -10.79 -10.25
CA GLU A 147 0.56 -12.04 -10.82
C GLU A 147 1.70 -13.00 -11.19
N ASN A 148 1.40 -14.30 -11.16
CA ASN A 148 2.35 -15.31 -11.63
C ASN A 148 2.62 -15.12 -13.13
N PRO A 149 3.88 -15.23 -13.60
CA PRO A 149 4.19 -15.17 -15.02
C PRO A 149 3.38 -16.19 -15.82
N LEU A 150 2.70 -15.73 -16.88
CA LEU A 150 1.83 -16.59 -17.67
C LEU A 150 2.64 -17.66 -18.42
N VAL A 151 2.25 -18.93 -18.26
CA VAL A 151 2.79 -20.07 -19.03
C VAL A 151 1.70 -20.59 -19.98
N ARG A 152 2.05 -20.87 -21.23
CA ARG A 152 1.18 -21.52 -22.23
C ARG A 152 1.95 -22.58 -23.02
N VAL A 153 1.23 -23.59 -23.49
CA VAL A 153 1.75 -24.59 -24.44
C VAL A 153 1.80 -23.98 -25.84
N VAL A 154 2.86 -24.27 -26.60
CA VAL A 154 2.96 -23.91 -28.01
C VAL A 154 2.40 -25.06 -28.86
N THR A 155 1.61 -24.74 -29.88
CA THR A 155 1.10 -25.72 -30.86
C THR A 155 1.80 -25.63 -32.22
N GLY A 156 2.34 -24.46 -32.57
CA GLY A 156 3.10 -24.23 -33.80
C GLY A 156 3.87 -22.91 -33.77
N ILE A 157 4.92 -22.79 -34.58
CA ILE A 157 5.61 -21.53 -34.87
C ILE A 157 5.84 -21.47 -36.39
N THR A 158 5.52 -20.34 -37.05
CA THR A 158 5.85 -20.16 -38.48
C THR A 158 7.35 -19.91 -38.67
N HIS A 159 7.85 -20.21 -39.87
CA HIS A 159 9.21 -19.90 -40.31
C HIS A 159 9.11 -18.79 -41.37
N ASP A 160 9.06 -17.53 -40.93
CA ASP A 160 8.70 -16.37 -41.76
C ASP A 160 9.35 -15.07 -41.25
N GLU A 161 9.18 -13.95 -41.97
CA GLU A 161 9.69 -12.64 -41.54
C GLU A 161 8.93 -12.06 -40.34
N ASP A 162 7.68 -12.48 -40.11
CA ASP A 162 6.95 -12.30 -38.85
C ASP A 162 6.52 -13.68 -38.32
N GLY A 163 7.29 -14.20 -37.36
CA GLY A 163 7.08 -15.51 -36.76
C GLY A 163 5.84 -15.50 -35.86
N ILE A 164 4.78 -16.17 -36.30
CA ILE A 164 3.53 -16.34 -35.54
C ILE A 164 3.64 -17.63 -34.72
N VAL A 165 3.48 -17.48 -33.41
CA VAL A 165 3.37 -18.59 -32.46
C VAL A 165 1.88 -18.86 -32.23
N PHE A 166 1.48 -20.12 -32.40
CA PHE A 166 0.12 -20.60 -32.13
C PHE A 166 0.02 -21.25 -30.74
N MET A 167 -1.12 -21.06 -30.12
CA MET A 167 -1.52 -21.72 -28.87
C MET A 167 -2.78 -22.58 -29.09
N PRO A 168 -3.14 -23.44 -28.12
CA PRO A 168 -4.43 -24.13 -28.12
C PRO A 168 -5.61 -23.14 -28.19
N THR A 169 -6.61 -23.43 -29.02
CA THR A 169 -7.76 -22.53 -29.29
C THR A 169 -8.88 -22.59 -28.24
N ASP A 170 -8.76 -23.48 -27.26
CA ASP A 170 -9.63 -23.61 -26.10
C ASP A 170 -9.22 -22.67 -24.95
N VAL A 171 -7.94 -22.27 -24.86
CA VAL A 171 -7.42 -21.43 -23.77
C VAL A 171 -6.75 -20.16 -24.30
N ARG A 172 -7.29 -18.98 -23.94
CA ARG A 172 -6.69 -17.70 -24.29
C ARG A 172 -5.30 -17.53 -23.67
N HIS A 173 -4.38 -16.91 -24.43
CA HIS A 173 -2.98 -16.77 -24.00
C HIS A 173 -2.80 -15.86 -22.78
N GLY A 174 -3.59 -14.79 -22.67
CA GLY A 174 -3.57 -13.85 -21.54
C GLY A 174 -2.45 -12.82 -21.54
N PHE A 175 -1.34 -13.05 -22.25
CA PHE A 175 -0.27 -12.06 -22.46
C PHE A 175 -0.79 -10.71 -23.00
N GLU A 176 -0.08 -9.64 -22.68
CA GLU A 176 -0.35 -8.26 -23.13
C GLU A 176 0.57 -7.86 -24.30
N ASP A 177 0.09 -6.94 -25.15
CA ASP A 177 0.86 -6.44 -26.30
C ASP A 177 2.12 -5.69 -25.86
N GLY A 178 3.25 -5.98 -26.50
CA GLY A 178 4.54 -5.43 -26.15
C GLY A 178 5.22 -6.03 -24.91
N SER A 179 4.63 -7.05 -24.28
CA SER A 179 5.28 -7.83 -23.22
C SER A 179 6.46 -8.67 -23.75
N TYR A 180 7.19 -9.34 -22.85
CA TYR A 180 8.29 -10.23 -23.21
C TYR A 180 7.97 -11.67 -22.81
N VAL A 181 8.47 -12.64 -23.59
CA VAL A 181 8.35 -14.07 -23.33
C VAL A 181 9.68 -14.79 -23.57
N THR A 182 9.82 -16.00 -23.04
CA THR A 182 10.88 -16.96 -23.36
C THR A 182 10.28 -18.34 -23.63
N PHE A 183 10.97 -19.17 -24.40
CA PHE A 183 10.51 -20.51 -24.80
C PHE A 183 11.36 -21.60 -24.15
N THR A 184 10.75 -22.75 -23.85
CA THR A 184 11.46 -23.94 -23.38
C THR A 184 10.84 -25.22 -23.96
N GLY A 185 11.68 -26.16 -24.41
CA GLY A 185 11.26 -27.47 -24.91
C GLY A 185 10.70 -27.50 -26.34
N VAL A 186 10.89 -26.44 -27.14
CA VAL A 186 10.49 -26.40 -28.56
C VAL A 186 11.43 -27.27 -29.40
N GLN A 187 10.86 -28.15 -30.24
CA GLN A 187 11.58 -29.09 -31.10
C GLN A 187 11.63 -28.62 -32.56
N GLY A 188 12.68 -29.01 -33.29
CA GLY A 188 12.99 -28.55 -34.65
C GLY A 188 13.51 -27.11 -34.69
N MET A 189 12.69 -26.14 -34.29
CA MET A 189 13.05 -24.73 -34.14
C MET A 189 13.75 -24.47 -32.80
N THR A 190 14.94 -25.03 -32.62
CA THR A 190 15.61 -25.01 -31.30
C THR A 190 16.09 -23.61 -30.86
N GLU A 191 16.27 -22.68 -31.80
CA GLU A 191 16.88 -21.36 -31.62
C GLU A 191 16.00 -20.33 -30.88
N VAL A 192 14.74 -20.68 -30.60
CA VAL A 192 13.86 -19.88 -29.73
C VAL A 192 13.99 -20.26 -28.25
N ASN A 193 14.53 -21.44 -27.93
CA ASN A 193 14.65 -21.90 -26.54
C ASN A 193 15.63 -21.03 -25.75
N ASP A 194 15.30 -20.78 -24.47
CA ASP A 194 16.07 -19.96 -23.52
C ASP A 194 16.36 -18.52 -23.99
N ARG A 195 15.69 -18.08 -25.07
CA ARG A 195 15.83 -16.75 -25.67
C ARG A 195 14.59 -15.92 -25.43
N GLU A 196 14.82 -14.65 -25.07
CA GLU A 196 13.76 -13.67 -24.86
C GLU A 196 13.31 -13.02 -26.18
N PHE A 197 11.99 -12.89 -26.34
CA PHE A 197 11.36 -12.18 -27.46
C PHE A 197 10.38 -11.14 -26.91
N LYS A 198 10.35 -9.94 -27.51
CA LYS A 198 9.25 -8.99 -27.31
C LYS A 198 8.11 -9.40 -28.24
N ILE A 199 6.88 -9.44 -27.73
CA ILE A 199 5.73 -9.98 -28.47
C ILE A 199 4.68 -8.93 -28.80
N ASN A 200 3.98 -9.16 -29.90
CA ASN A 200 2.71 -8.50 -30.22
C ASN A 200 1.58 -9.54 -30.14
N THR A 201 0.35 -9.12 -29.84
CA THR A 201 -0.80 -10.02 -29.60
C THR A 201 -1.93 -9.81 -30.65
N PRO A 202 -1.77 -10.28 -31.90
CA PRO A 202 -2.75 -10.07 -32.97
C PRO A 202 -4.09 -10.81 -32.78
N SER A 203 -4.12 -11.90 -31.97
CA SER A 203 -5.38 -12.55 -31.60
C SER A 203 -5.26 -13.23 -30.22
N PRO A 204 -6.37 -13.53 -29.51
CA PRO A 204 -6.31 -14.18 -28.19
C PRO A 204 -5.67 -15.58 -28.13
N PHE A 205 -5.25 -16.14 -29.27
CA PHE A 205 -4.65 -17.47 -29.44
C PHE A 205 -3.34 -17.45 -30.24
N THR A 206 -2.86 -16.27 -30.64
CA THR A 206 -1.60 -16.12 -31.40
C THR A 206 -0.82 -14.89 -30.96
N ILE A 207 0.50 -15.05 -30.85
CA ILE A 207 1.45 -13.96 -30.62
C ILE A 207 2.46 -13.94 -31.77
N THR A 208 3.08 -12.79 -32.05
CA THR A 208 4.24 -12.75 -32.98
C THR A 208 5.52 -12.43 -32.24
N ILE A 209 6.63 -13.04 -32.69
CA ILE A 209 7.98 -12.92 -32.10
C ILE A 209 9.00 -12.25 -33.02
N GLY A 210 8.56 -11.72 -34.18
CA GLY A 210 9.43 -11.20 -35.23
C GLY A 210 10.09 -12.30 -36.07
N ASN A 211 11.14 -11.96 -36.82
CA ASN A 211 11.71 -12.82 -37.85
C ASN A 211 12.21 -14.17 -37.30
N THR A 212 11.72 -15.25 -37.91
CA THR A 212 12.03 -16.67 -37.63
C THR A 212 12.60 -17.39 -38.85
N SER A 213 12.72 -16.72 -40.01
CA SER A 213 13.14 -17.32 -41.29
C SER A 213 14.64 -17.69 -41.37
N GLN A 214 15.33 -17.68 -40.22
CA GLN A 214 16.73 -18.09 -40.03
C GLN A 214 16.86 -19.23 -39.00
N PHE A 215 15.76 -19.73 -38.45
CA PHE A 215 15.74 -20.80 -37.44
C PHE A 215 15.37 -22.15 -38.06
N GLY A 216 15.43 -23.24 -37.30
CA GLY A 216 14.88 -24.53 -37.72
C GLY A 216 13.37 -24.48 -37.96
N ILE A 217 12.85 -25.45 -38.72
CA ILE A 217 11.39 -25.64 -38.88
C ILE A 217 10.86 -26.22 -37.57
N TYR A 218 9.74 -25.69 -37.06
CA TYR A 218 9.09 -26.22 -35.86
C TYR A 218 8.57 -27.66 -36.10
N GLU A 219 8.98 -28.59 -35.25
CA GLU A 219 8.57 -30.01 -35.31
C GLU A 219 7.54 -30.37 -34.23
N GLY A 220 7.57 -29.70 -33.07
CA GLY A 220 6.59 -29.93 -32.01
C GLY A 220 6.97 -29.42 -30.62
N GLY A 221 5.97 -29.43 -29.74
CA GLY A 221 6.13 -29.23 -28.30
C GLY A 221 6.59 -27.83 -27.86
N GLY A 222 6.96 -27.78 -26.58
CA GLY A 222 7.44 -26.57 -25.93
C GLY A 222 6.36 -25.73 -25.24
N THR A 223 6.84 -24.83 -24.38
CA THR A 223 6.03 -23.85 -23.65
C THR A 223 6.61 -22.46 -23.81
N VAL A 224 5.73 -21.47 -23.81
CA VAL A 224 6.06 -20.05 -23.80
C VAL A 224 5.70 -19.48 -22.43
N THR A 225 6.66 -18.78 -21.82
CA THR A 225 6.56 -18.24 -20.45
C THR A 225 6.80 -16.74 -20.48
N GLU A 226 5.92 -15.98 -19.85
CA GLU A 226 6.06 -14.54 -19.67
C GLU A 226 7.35 -14.18 -18.90
N VAL A 227 8.05 -13.16 -19.37
CA VAL A 227 9.20 -12.58 -18.69
C VAL A 227 8.81 -11.20 -18.18
N LYS A 228 8.48 -11.12 -16.88
CA LYS A 228 8.25 -9.84 -16.19
C LYS A 228 9.54 -9.01 -16.26
N LYS A 229 9.58 -8.02 -17.15
CA LYS A 229 10.70 -7.08 -17.26
C LYS A 229 10.64 -6.04 -16.13
N PRO A 230 11.77 -5.68 -15.52
CA PRO A 230 11.80 -4.56 -14.59
C PRO A 230 11.47 -3.25 -15.31
N GLU A 231 10.39 -2.59 -14.91
CA GLU A 231 10.00 -1.27 -15.38
C GLU A 231 10.48 -0.19 -14.42
N THR A 232 10.91 0.95 -14.94
CA THR A 232 11.31 2.12 -14.14
C THR A 232 10.08 2.86 -13.62
N ILE A 233 9.43 2.28 -12.59
CA ILE A 233 8.27 2.83 -11.90
C ILE A 233 8.54 2.86 -10.38
N HIS A 234 8.06 3.91 -9.71
CA HIS A 234 8.64 4.39 -8.45
C HIS A 234 8.02 3.81 -7.15
N PHE A 235 7.80 2.49 -6.98
CA PHE A 235 7.27 1.93 -5.70
C PHE A 235 8.33 1.85 -4.55
N ALA A 236 8.02 1.24 -3.39
CA ALA A 236 8.69 1.59 -2.11
C ALA A 236 9.73 0.61 -1.53
N ILE A 237 9.34 -0.52 -0.92
CA ILE A 237 10.25 -1.38 -0.12
C ILE A 237 10.86 -2.53 -0.93
N THR A 238 10.05 -3.15 -1.78
CA THR A 238 10.31 -4.47 -2.39
C THR A 238 10.72 -4.42 -3.86
N GLY A 239 10.26 -3.40 -4.59
CA GLY A 239 10.24 -3.44 -6.05
C GLY A 239 9.17 -4.38 -6.63
N LYS A 240 8.32 -4.99 -5.79
CA LYS A 240 7.11 -5.72 -6.21
C LYS A 240 5.89 -4.85 -5.94
N PHE A 241 4.95 -4.94 -6.87
CA PHE A 241 3.87 -4.01 -7.16
C PHE A 241 4.39 -2.64 -7.66
N MET A 242 3.65 -2.13 -8.65
CA MET A 242 3.33 -0.72 -8.89
C MET A 242 3.11 0.26 -7.54
N PRO A 243 3.53 2.57 -7.02
CA PRO A 243 3.05 3.60 -5.92
C PRO A 243 1.74 4.33 -6.29
N ILE A 244 0.98 4.72 -5.26
CA ILE A 244 0.07 5.88 -5.38
C ILE A 244 0.91 7.03 -5.95
N ARG A 245 0.66 7.43 -7.20
CA ARG A 245 1.51 8.35 -7.97
C ARG A 245 0.76 9.64 -8.27
N GLN A 246 0.94 10.73 -7.52
CA GLN A 246 1.69 10.88 -6.25
C GLN A 246 0.76 11.06 -5.05
N PHE A 247 -0.44 11.59 -5.29
CA PHE A 247 -1.47 11.80 -4.29
C PHE A 247 -2.63 10.83 -4.53
N LEU A 248 -3.21 10.33 -3.44
CA LEU A 248 -4.56 9.78 -3.39
C LEU A 248 -5.34 10.62 -2.38
N TYR A 249 -6.47 11.17 -2.81
CA TYR A 249 -7.48 11.73 -1.93
C TYR A 249 -8.64 10.75 -1.85
N PHE A 250 -9.26 10.67 -0.69
CA PHE A 250 -10.41 9.81 -0.41
C PHE A 250 -11.37 10.55 0.52
N ASP A 251 -12.65 10.33 0.34
CA ASP A 251 -13.68 10.70 1.29
C ASP A 251 -14.80 9.66 1.28
N ALA A 252 -15.67 9.75 2.28
CA ALA A 252 -16.80 8.85 2.47
C ALA A 252 -17.98 9.64 3.08
N ILE A 253 -18.31 10.78 2.49
CA ILE A 253 -19.34 11.70 3.00
C ILE A 253 -20.73 11.04 3.11
N GLU A 254 -20.98 9.97 2.36
CA GLU A 254 -22.18 9.12 2.41
C GLU A 254 -22.33 8.37 3.75
N CYS A 255 -21.28 8.31 4.57
CA CYS A 255 -21.33 7.78 5.92
C CYS A 255 -21.87 8.79 6.95
N LEU A 256 -22.10 10.06 6.59
CA LEU A 256 -22.72 11.04 7.48
C LEU A 256 -24.18 10.65 7.79
N PRO A 257 -24.65 10.72 9.05
CA PRO A 257 -26.01 10.29 9.37
C PRO A 257 -27.05 11.30 8.86
N GLU A 258 -28.09 10.80 8.17
CA GLU A 258 -29.17 11.62 7.63
C GLU A 258 -29.78 12.56 8.68
N GLY A 259 -29.97 13.82 8.29
CA GLY A 259 -30.64 14.85 9.09
C GLY A 259 -29.78 15.55 10.16
N ILE A 260 -28.56 15.07 10.47
CA ILE A 260 -27.64 15.79 11.38
C ILE A 260 -27.04 17.03 10.71
N TYR A 261 -26.74 16.92 9.41
CA TYR A 261 -26.19 18.00 8.60
C TYR A 261 -27.24 18.52 7.63
N GLU A 262 -27.40 19.84 7.59
CA GLU A 262 -28.26 20.53 6.62
C GLU A 262 -27.33 21.27 5.66
N MET A 263 -27.49 21.03 4.35
CA MET A 263 -26.89 21.88 3.33
C MET A 263 -27.74 23.16 3.20
N PRO A 264 -27.22 24.35 3.55
CA PRO A 264 -27.85 25.60 3.18
C PRO A 264 -27.74 25.79 1.66
N LYS A 265 -28.22 26.92 1.12
CA LYS A 265 -28.04 27.23 -0.31
C LYS A 265 -26.60 27.67 -0.60
N GLY A 266 -25.70 26.69 -0.78
CA GLY A 266 -24.28 26.85 -1.09
C GLY A 266 -23.54 25.52 -0.89
N ASP A 267 -22.24 25.50 -1.15
CA ASP A 267 -21.41 24.28 -1.07
C ASP A 267 -20.94 23.95 0.37
N ASP A 268 -21.22 24.83 1.35
CA ASP A 268 -20.83 24.67 2.75
C ASP A 268 -21.77 23.73 3.53
N ILE A 269 -21.24 22.62 4.05
CA ILE A 269 -21.97 21.72 4.95
C ILE A 269 -22.07 22.37 6.34
N MET A 270 -23.31 22.64 6.80
CA MET A 270 -23.58 23.17 8.14
C MET A 270 -24.23 22.09 9.03
N ILE A 271 -23.98 22.17 10.33
CA ILE A 271 -24.67 21.34 11.32
C ILE A 271 -26.12 21.83 11.42
N SER A 272 -27.10 20.93 11.36
CA SER A 272 -28.52 21.30 11.42
C SER A 272 -28.84 22.08 12.69
N SER A 273 -29.58 23.18 12.54
CA SER A 273 -30.09 23.97 13.67
C SER A 273 -30.99 23.18 14.64
N LYS A 274 -31.49 22.02 14.23
CA LYS A 274 -32.28 21.08 15.07
C LYS A 274 -31.40 20.15 15.90
N TYR A 275 -30.19 19.88 15.43
CA TYR A 275 -29.18 19.07 16.11
C TYR A 275 -28.02 19.95 16.55
N SER A 276 -28.29 20.87 17.49
CA SER A 276 -27.22 21.52 18.25
C SER A 276 -26.39 20.41 18.90
N PRO A 277 -25.11 20.22 18.49
CA PRO A 277 -24.34 19.10 18.99
C PRO A 277 -24.04 19.37 20.45
N ILE A 278 -24.48 18.48 21.33
CA ILE A 278 -23.99 18.45 22.71
C ILE A 278 -22.50 18.16 22.60
N LEU A 279 -21.68 19.21 22.63
CA LEU A 279 -20.26 19.12 22.33
C LEU A 279 -19.65 18.03 23.22
N PRO A 280 -19.07 16.97 22.62
CA PRO A 280 -18.75 15.76 23.36
C PRO A 280 -17.83 16.09 24.52
N THR A 281 -18.12 15.53 25.70
CA THR A 281 -17.28 15.81 26.86
C THR A 281 -15.86 15.36 26.54
N ARG A 282 -14.85 16.20 26.78
CA ARG A 282 -13.44 15.89 26.47
C ARG A 282 -12.87 14.70 27.27
N LYS A 283 -13.70 14.00 28.04
CA LYS A 283 -13.39 12.74 28.74
C LYS A 283 -14.09 11.51 28.14
N SER A 284 -14.71 11.61 26.96
CA SER A 284 -15.17 10.43 26.22
C SER A 284 -14.01 9.80 25.46
N ARG A 285 -13.85 8.47 25.56
CA ARG A 285 -12.94 7.74 24.67
C ARG A 285 -13.39 7.77 23.20
N TYR A 286 -14.67 8.09 22.94
CA TYR A 286 -15.24 8.20 21.60
C TYR A 286 -15.26 9.65 21.08
N TYR A 287 -14.65 10.59 21.80
CA TYR A 287 -14.69 12.03 21.50
C TYR A 287 -14.43 12.38 20.01
N SER A 288 -13.44 11.76 19.36
CA SER A 288 -13.16 12.04 17.93
C SER A 288 -14.13 11.37 16.95
N GLN A 289 -14.93 10.39 17.39
CA GLN A 289 -16.05 9.83 16.64
C GLN A 289 -17.34 10.64 16.86
N GLU A 290 -17.60 11.04 18.11
CA GLU A 290 -18.72 11.90 18.50
C GLU A 290 -18.68 13.27 17.79
N LEU A 291 -17.48 13.80 17.50
CA LEU A 291 -17.30 15.02 16.69
C LEU A 291 -17.69 14.88 15.20
N VAL A 292 -17.85 13.66 14.68
CA VAL A 292 -18.15 13.38 13.26
C VAL A 292 -19.56 12.84 13.05
N PHE A 293 -20.10 12.10 14.03
CA PHE A 293 -21.42 11.47 13.92
C PHE A 293 -22.43 11.96 14.97
N GLY A 294 -22.00 12.73 15.97
CA GLY A 294 -22.82 13.17 17.10
C GLY A 294 -22.98 12.12 18.20
N THR A 295 -23.28 12.58 19.43
CA THR A 295 -23.49 11.75 20.61
C THR A 295 -24.62 10.72 20.44
N ASP A 296 -25.68 11.10 19.72
CA ASP A 296 -26.89 10.29 19.58
C ASP A 296 -26.70 9.16 18.56
N PHE A 297 -25.80 9.33 17.60
CA PHE A 297 -25.31 8.23 16.78
C PHE A 297 -24.40 7.31 17.58
N GLN A 298 -23.48 7.85 18.38
CA GLN A 298 -22.59 7.05 19.23
C GLN A 298 -23.36 6.19 20.25
N HIS A 299 -24.42 6.75 20.84
CA HIS A 299 -25.30 6.02 21.75
C HIS A 299 -26.08 4.89 21.04
N ARG A 300 -26.61 5.15 19.83
CA ARG A 300 -27.24 4.10 18.99
C ARG A 300 -26.23 3.00 18.62
N LEU A 301 -25.00 3.36 18.26
CA LEU A 301 -23.92 2.43 17.95
C LEU A 301 -23.59 1.53 19.15
N GLY A 302 -23.52 2.10 20.35
CA GLY A 302 -23.30 1.35 21.60
C GLY A 302 -24.43 0.40 22.00
N GLN A 303 -25.62 0.52 21.41
CA GLN A 303 -26.75 -0.38 21.62
C GLN A 303 -26.92 -1.43 20.50
N ALA A 304 -26.14 -1.34 19.41
CA ALA A 304 -26.26 -2.22 18.26
C ALA A 304 -25.81 -3.66 18.58
N LYS A 305 -26.56 -4.65 18.06
CA LYS A 305 -26.31 -6.07 18.30
C LYS A 305 -25.70 -6.72 17.06
N TYR A 306 -24.39 -6.93 17.10
CA TYR A 306 -23.63 -7.54 16.00
C TYR A 306 -23.50 -9.05 16.17
N PHE A 307 -23.60 -9.78 15.06
CA PHE A 307 -23.24 -11.20 14.98
C PHE A 307 -22.12 -11.35 13.95
N ILE A 308 -20.91 -11.61 14.44
CA ILE A 308 -19.71 -11.72 13.61
C ILE A 308 -19.50 -13.19 13.25
N VAL A 309 -19.66 -13.54 11.99
CA VAL A 309 -19.36 -14.87 11.46
C VAL A 309 -17.96 -14.86 10.86
N CYS A 310 -17.08 -15.74 11.35
CA CYS A 310 -15.75 -15.93 10.81
C CYS A 310 -15.61 -17.35 10.25
N PHE A 311 -15.24 -17.46 8.98
CA PHE A 311 -14.90 -18.73 8.34
C PHE A 311 -13.37 -18.86 8.25
N ILE A 312 -12.81 -19.84 8.96
CA ILE A 312 -11.39 -20.18 8.81
C ILE A 312 -11.27 -21.16 7.65
N LEU A 313 -10.84 -20.66 6.50
CA LEU A 313 -10.45 -21.47 5.34
C LEU A 313 -9.13 -22.18 5.65
N PHE A 314 -9.21 -23.40 6.18
CA PHE A 314 -8.10 -24.34 6.16
C PHE A 314 -7.88 -24.79 4.72
N VAL A 315 -6.83 -24.26 4.08
CA VAL A 315 -6.25 -24.89 2.90
C VAL A 315 -5.46 -26.10 3.40
N ILE A 316 -5.90 -27.30 3.00
CA ILE A 316 -5.33 -28.60 3.35
C ILE A 316 -4.39 -29.05 2.22
#